data_AF-A0A4P2QFB4-F1
#
_entry.id   AF-A0A4P2QFB4-F1
#
_cell.length_a   1.000
_cell.length_b   1.000
_cell.length_c   1.000
_cell.angle_alpha   90.00
_cell.angle_beta   90.00
_cell.angle_gamma   90.00
#
_symmetry.space_group_name_H-M   'P 1'
#
loop_
_entity.id
_entity.type
_entity.pdbx_description
1 polymer ?
#
loop_
_entity_poly.entity_id
_entity_poly.type
_entity_poly.pdbx_seq_one_letter_code
_entity_poly.pdbx_strand_id
1 'polypeptide(L)'
;MQRQPSRARRRSLTRRPPRALGACLCAALALAACSVLVERRDRQCATDADCARFPGARCDPGGRVCVPADGVPPAGCDGDDGCYSCAPTTNEQLLNACTDAACRPFDSGRLTNLRDGGLPPLPEPGARGGR
;
A
#
# COMPACT_ATOMS: atom_id res chain seq x y z
N MET A 1 -3.22 -85.84 27.07
CA MET A 1 -2.55 -85.48 25.81
C MET A 1 -3.35 -84.39 25.11
N GLN A 2 -2.69 -83.29 24.78
CA GLN A 2 -3.22 -81.99 24.35
C GLN A 2 -3.66 -81.99 22.88
N ARG A 3 -4.73 -81.26 22.53
CA ARG A 3 -4.88 -80.56 21.24
C ARG A 3 -5.73 -79.30 21.41
N GLN A 4 -5.09 -78.12 21.33
CA GLN A 4 -5.77 -76.83 21.11
C GLN A 4 -5.84 -76.55 19.60
N PRO A 5 -6.97 -76.08 19.06
CA PRO A 5 -7.00 -75.47 17.73
C PRO A 5 -6.92 -73.93 17.79
N SER A 6 -5.83 -73.46 17.20
CA SER A 6 -5.62 -72.22 16.41
C SER A 6 -6.74 -71.19 16.36
N ARG A 7 -6.57 -70.06 17.07
CA ARG A 7 -7.33 -68.82 16.85
C ARG A 7 -6.73 -68.02 15.69
N ALA A 8 -7.51 -67.81 14.64
CA ALA A 8 -7.19 -66.94 13.52
C ALA A 8 -6.99 -65.48 13.99
N ARG A 9 -5.80 -64.92 13.74
CA ARG A 9 -5.46 -63.52 14.01
C ARG A 9 -6.13 -62.64 12.95
N ARG A 10 -7.22 -61.96 13.32
CA ARG A 10 -7.79 -60.86 12.50
C ARG A 10 -6.75 -59.74 12.44
N ARG A 11 -6.26 -59.41 11.23
CA ARG A 11 -5.42 -58.23 10.98
C ARG A 11 -6.33 -57.01 10.93
N SER A 12 -6.37 -56.26 12.02
CA SER A 12 -7.02 -54.95 12.10
C SER A 12 -6.16 -53.93 11.35
N LEU A 13 -6.57 -53.57 10.14
CA LEU A 13 -6.03 -52.42 9.41
C LEU A 13 -6.48 -51.13 10.11
N THR A 14 -5.69 -50.63 11.05
CA THR A 14 -5.91 -49.32 11.67
C THR A 14 -5.47 -48.21 10.69
N ARG A 15 -6.47 -47.61 10.03
CA ARG A 15 -6.35 -46.38 9.22
C ARG A 15 -5.78 -45.26 10.08
N ARG A 16 -4.64 -44.68 9.67
CA ARG A 16 -4.12 -43.42 10.22
C ARG A 16 -4.95 -42.24 9.66
N PRO A 17 -5.37 -41.25 10.46
CA PRO A 17 -6.04 -40.05 9.96
C PRO A 17 -5.05 -39.08 9.28
N PRO A 18 -5.48 -38.29 8.28
CA PRO A 18 -4.61 -37.40 7.52
C PRO A 18 -4.33 -36.12 8.33
N ARG A 19 -3.15 -36.02 8.94
CA ARG A 19 -2.65 -34.78 9.57
C ARG A 19 -2.32 -33.66 8.57
N ALA A 20 -2.40 -33.94 7.26
CA ALA A 20 -2.03 -33.00 6.21
C ALA A 20 -3.09 -31.91 5.93
N LEU A 21 -4.37 -32.15 6.24
CA LEU A 21 -5.45 -31.20 5.93
C LEU A 21 -5.49 -29.99 6.89
N GLY A 22 -5.08 -30.17 8.15
CA GLY A 22 -5.08 -29.08 9.14
C GLY A 22 -3.99 -28.02 8.89
N ALA A 23 -2.83 -28.43 8.37
CA ALA A 23 -1.70 -27.54 8.16
C ALA A 23 -1.94 -26.53 7.02
N CYS A 24 -2.60 -26.95 5.94
CA CYS A 24 -2.92 -26.06 4.82
C CYS A 24 -3.96 -24.98 5.21
N LEU A 25 -4.93 -25.29 6.06
CA LEU A 25 -5.96 -24.34 6.46
C LEU A 25 -5.39 -23.19 7.31
N CYS A 26 -4.48 -23.50 8.23
CA CYS A 26 -3.81 -22.49 9.05
C CYS A 26 -2.92 -21.55 8.23
N ALA A 27 -2.22 -22.08 7.21
CA ALA A 27 -1.37 -21.27 6.33
C ALA A 27 -2.19 -20.29 5.47
N ALA A 28 -3.35 -20.72 4.96
CA ALA A 28 -4.25 -19.86 4.20
C ALA A 28 -4.85 -18.72 5.05
N LEU A 29 -5.22 -19.00 6.30
CA LEU A 29 -5.73 -18.00 7.24
C LEU A 29 -4.68 -16.94 7.62
N ALA A 30 -3.41 -17.34 7.75
CA ALA A 30 -2.33 -16.41 8.08
C ALA A 30 -2.03 -15.41 6.94
N LEU A 31 -2.11 -15.86 5.68
CA LEU A 31 -1.89 -14.98 4.52
C LEU A 31 -3.05 -13.98 4.31
N ALA A 32 -4.30 -14.38 4.56
CA ALA A 32 -5.45 -13.49 4.45
C ALA A 32 -5.47 -12.39 5.52
N ALA A 33 -4.90 -12.64 6.70
CA ALA A 33 -4.88 -11.68 7.81
C ALA A 33 -4.06 -10.41 7.49
N CYS A 34 -2.99 -10.53 6.71
CA CYS A 34 -2.12 -9.40 6.37
C CYS A 34 -2.79 -8.39 5.42
N SER A 35 -3.62 -8.85 4.48
CA SER A 35 -4.32 -7.97 3.54
C SER A 35 -5.46 -7.20 4.19
N VAL A 36 -6.14 -7.79 5.18
CA VAL A 36 -7.27 -7.15 5.91
C VAL A 36 -6.80 -6.01 6.82
N LEU A 37 -5.56 -6.05 7.29
CA LEU A 37 -4.98 -5.02 8.16
C LEU A 37 -4.51 -3.77 7.40
N VAL A 38 -4.18 -3.91 6.11
CA VAL A 38 -3.81 -2.77 5.23
C VAL A 38 -5.07 -2.03 4.78
N GLU A 39 -6.10 -2.74 4.31
CA GLU A 39 -7.35 -2.14 3.82
C GLU A 39 -8.12 -1.34 4.91
N ARG A 40 -7.90 -1.66 6.19
CA ARG A 40 -8.49 -0.90 7.30
C ARG A 40 -7.80 0.42 7.60
N ARG A 41 -6.57 0.66 7.12
CA ARG A 41 -5.85 1.91 7.38
C ARG A 41 -6.37 3.09 6.56
N ASP A 42 -7.06 2.81 5.46
CA ASP A 42 -7.57 3.87 4.57
C ASP A 42 -8.90 4.48 5.07
N ARG A 43 -9.59 3.82 6.01
CA ARG A 43 -10.83 4.34 6.62
C ARG A 43 -10.56 4.92 7.99
N GLN A 44 -10.45 6.23 8.07
CA GLN A 44 -10.25 6.98 9.31
C GLN A 44 -11.56 7.27 10.05
N CYS A 45 -12.70 7.30 9.35
CA CYS A 45 -14.00 7.61 9.94
C CYS A 45 -15.16 6.84 9.29
N ALA A 46 -16.21 6.60 10.08
CA ALA A 46 -17.52 6.18 9.62
C ALA A 46 -18.58 7.29 9.80
N THR A 47 -18.38 8.15 10.79
CA THR A 47 -19.23 9.27 11.18
C THR A 47 -18.39 10.46 11.64
N ASP A 48 -18.98 11.65 11.71
CA ASP A 48 -18.28 12.87 12.16
C ASP A 48 -17.75 12.74 13.60
N ALA A 49 -18.39 11.93 14.44
CA ALA A 49 -17.95 11.66 15.80
C ALA A 49 -16.56 10.99 15.85
N ASP A 50 -16.21 10.20 14.83
CA ASP A 50 -14.89 9.56 14.73
C ASP A 50 -13.77 10.60 14.52
N CYS A 51 -14.13 11.76 13.95
CA CYS A 51 -13.21 12.88 13.71
C CYS A 51 -13.10 13.85 14.88
N ALA A 52 -13.74 13.59 16.03
CA ALA A 52 -13.75 14.49 17.18
C ALA A 52 -12.35 14.83 17.74
N ARG A 53 -11.33 14.02 17.42
CA ARG A 53 -9.92 14.31 17.74
C ARG A 53 -9.36 15.52 16.98
N PHE A 54 -9.94 15.84 15.83
CA PHE A 54 -9.54 16.94 14.96
C PHE A 54 -10.59 18.05 15.06
N PRO A 55 -10.29 19.16 15.77
CA PRO A 55 -11.24 20.25 15.93
C PRO A 55 -11.68 20.81 14.57
N GLY A 56 -12.99 20.87 14.34
CA GLY A 56 -13.56 21.35 13.08
C GLY A 56 -13.48 20.36 11.91
N ALA A 57 -13.14 19.09 12.15
CA ALA A 57 -13.18 18.06 11.12
C ALA A 57 -14.52 17.32 11.10
N ARG A 58 -14.90 16.83 9.91
CA ARG A 58 -16.04 15.96 9.64
C ARG A 58 -15.59 14.76 8.82
N CYS A 59 -16.43 13.73 8.75
CA CYS A 59 -16.14 12.56 7.95
C CYS A 59 -16.53 12.80 6.48
N ASP A 60 -15.59 12.65 5.55
CA ASP A 60 -15.91 12.54 4.13
C ASP A 60 -16.52 11.16 3.84
N PRO A 61 -17.79 11.05 3.42
CA PRO A 61 -18.42 9.77 3.15
C PRO A 61 -17.82 9.05 1.92
N GLY A 62 -17.19 9.78 0.99
CA GLY A 62 -16.54 9.24 -0.20
C GLY A 62 -15.17 8.62 0.10
N GLY A 63 -14.29 9.39 0.74
CA GLY A 63 -12.93 8.99 1.10
C GLY A 63 -12.81 8.26 2.44
N ARG A 64 -13.83 8.29 3.30
CA ARG A 64 -13.79 7.75 4.69
C ARG A 64 -12.62 8.32 5.50
N VAL A 65 -12.24 9.56 5.22
CA VAL A 65 -11.16 10.31 5.88
C VAL A 65 -11.72 11.54 6.61
N CYS A 66 -11.05 11.97 7.66
CA CYS A 66 -11.43 13.19 8.37
C CYS A 66 -10.93 14.40 7.58
N VAL A 67 -11.85 15.24 7.14
CA VAL A 67 -11.57 16.48 6.39
C VAL A 67 -12.06 17.68 7.19
N PRO A 68 -11.51 18.89 6.98
CA PRO A 68 -12.09 20.11 7.53
C PRO A 68 -13.57 20.26 7.12
N ALA A 69 -14.44 20.69 8.03
CA ALA A 69 -15.83 20.97 7.72
C ALA A 69 -15.95 22.22 6.82
N ASP A 70 -16.88 22.19 5.85
CA ASP A 70 -17.13 23.34 4.96
C ASP A 70 -17.41 24.60 5.79
N GLY A 71 -16.79 25.72 5.39
CA GLY A 71 -17.02 27.01 6.03
C GLY A 71 -16.06 27.34 7.17
N VAL A 72 -15.07 26.48 7.46
CA VAL A 72 -13.80 26.98 8.01
C VAL A 72 -13.04 27.53 6.80
N PRO A 73 -13.00 28.86 6.59
CA PRO A 73 -12.05 29.39 5.61
C PRO A 73 -10.69 28.86 6.02
N PRO A 74 -9.86 28.39 5.08
CA PRO A 74 -8.53 27.95 5.41
C PRO A 74 -7.86 29.08 6.20
N ALA A 75 -7.67 28.85 7.50
CA ALA A 75 -7.16 29.85 8.38
C ALA A 75 -5.66 29.94 8.08
N GLY A 76 -5.31 30.79 7.11
CA GLY A 76 -3.94 30.93 6.65
C GLY A 76 -3.83 30.87 5.13
N CYS A 77 -2.91 30.04 4.69
CA CYS A 77 -2.40 30.03 3.33
C CYS A 77 -2.84 28.80 2.53
N ASP A 78 -3.96 28.16 2.90
CA ASP A 78 -4.52 27.09 2.06
C ASP A 78 -5.42 27.74 0.99
N GLY A 79 -5.26 27.31 -0.25
CA GLY A 79 -6.03 27.71 -1.41
C GLY A 79 -7.05 26.66 -1.80
N ASP A 80 -7.76 26.93 -2.90
CA ASP A 80 -8.72 26.00 -3.48
C ASP A 80 -8.04 24.65 -3.79
N ASP A 81 -8.78 23.55 -3.67
CA ASP A 81 -8.27 22.18 -3.86
C ASP A 81 -7.10 21.77 -2.91
N GLY A 82 -6.85 22.54 -1.84
CA GLY A 82 -5.87 22.21 -0.81
C GLY A 82 -4.42 22.57 -1.14
N CYS A 83 -4.20 23.42 -2.15
CA CYS A 83 -2.87 23.97 -2.46
C CYS A 83 -2.47 25.11 -1.50
N TYR A 84 -1.24 25.59 -1.55
CA TYR A 84 -0.74 26.71 -0.74
C TYR A 84 -0.87 28.03 -1.51
N SER A 85 -1.65 28.99 -1.01
CA SER A 85 -2.03 30.23 -1.70
C SER A 85 -1.19 31.47 -1.37
N CYS A 86 -0.33 31.42 -0.35
CA CYS A 86 0.56 32.52 0.00
C CYS A 86 1.91 32.49 -0.75
N ALA A 87 2.70 33.56 -0.59
CA ALA A 87 4.09 33.56 -1.05
C ALA A 87 4.92 32.50 -0.29
N PRO A 88 5.48 31.49 -0.99
CA PRO A 88 6.20 30.41 -0.33
C PRO A 88 7.56 30.89 0.21
N THR A 89 7.90 30.44 1.41
CA THR A 89 9.17 30.71 2.10
C THR A 89 9.98 29.44 2.42
N THR A 90 9.36 28.27 2.25
CA THR A 90 10.01 26.96 2.35
C THR A 90 9.80 26.13 1.08
N ASN A 91 10.58 25.06 0.92
CA ASN A 91 10.45 24.16 -0.22
C ASN A 91 9.10 23.44 -0.23
N GLU A 92 8.60 23.03 0.93
CA GLU A 92 7.29 22.39 1.04
C GLU A 92 6.18 23.34 0.58
N GLN A 93 6.24 24.61 0.96
CA GLN A 93 5.27 25.61 0.51
C GLN A 93 5.35 25.84 -1.00
N LEU A 94 6.57 25.90 -1.56
CA LEU A 94 6.77 26.07 -3.00
C LEU A 94 6.22 24.88 -3.80
N LEU A 95 6.45 23.65 -3.33
CA LEU A 95 6.00 22.43 -4.00
C LEU A 95 4.49 22.23 -3.94
N ASN A 96 3.85 22.76 -2.90
CA ASN A 96 2.39 22.69 -2.73
C ASN A 96 1.68 23.97 -3.19
N ALA A 97 2.41 24.97 -3.72
CA ALA A 97 1.83 26.24 -4.10
C ALA A 97 0.77 26.09 -5.19
N CYS A 98 -0.31 26.86 -5.06
CA CYS A 98 -1.31 26.99 -6.10
C CYS A 98 -0.64 27.52 -7.37
N THR A 99 -0.91 26.88 -8.51
CA THR A 99 -0.34 27.29 -9.79
C THR A 99 -1.42 27.36 -10.86
N ASP A 100 -1.31 28.36 -11.72
CA ASP A 100 -2.07 28.50 -12.97
C ASP A 100 -1.31 27.88 -14.16
N ALA A 101 -0.22 27.15 -13.90
CA ALA A 101 0.58 26.51 -14.92
C ALA A 101 -0.26 25.51 -15.72
N ALA A 102 -0.26 25.69 -17.05
CA ALA A 102 -0.83 24.72 -17.95
C ALA A 102 0.05 23.46 -18.02
N CYS A 103 -0.55 22.28 -17.86
CA CYS A 103 0.10 21.01 -18.13
C CYS A 103 0.53 20.94 -19.61
N ARG A 104 1.79 21.23 -19.90
CA ARG A 104 2.37 21.05 -21.24
C ARG A 104 3.04 19.68 -21.32
N PRO A 105 2.65 18.82 -22.28
CA PRO A 105 3.36 17.59 -22.54
C PRO A 105 4.83 17.86 -22.77
N PHE A 106 5.69 17.05 -22.18
CA PHE A 106 7.11 17.12 -22.45
C PHE A 106 7.40 16.66 -23.89
N ASP A 107 8.15 17.46 -24.63
CA ASP A 107 8.58 17.12 -26.00
C ASP A 107 9.70 16.07 -25.95
N SER A 108 9.35 14.81 -26.19
CA SER A 108 10.28 13.70 -26.24
C SER A 108 11.30 13.79 -27.37
N GLY A 109 11.05 14.61 -28.40
CA GLY A 109 12.02 14.91 -29.46
C GLY A 109 13.26 15.65 -28.95
N ARG A 110 13.18 16.28 -27.77
CA ARG A 110 14.32 16.92 -27.10
C ARG A 110 15.30 15.94 -26.47
N LEU A 111 14.92 14.68 -26.32
CA LEU A 111 15.74 13.65 -25.70
C LEU A 111 16.70 13.02 -26.72
N THR A 112 17.65 13.82 -27.22
CA THR A 112 18.60 13.40 -28.26
C THR A 112 19.54 12.27 -27.80
N ASN A 113 19.71 12.12 -26.48
CA ASN A 113 20.59 11.11 -25.88
C ASN A 113 19.82 9.94 -25.24
N LEU A 114 18.48 9.97 -25.25
CA LEU A 114 17.69 8.87 -24.72
C LEU A 114 17.41 7.91 -25.88
N ARG A 115 18.08 6.75 -25.88
CA ARG A 115 17.80 5.68 -26.84
C ARG A 115 16.54 4.93 -26.42
N ASP A 116 16.73 3.82 -25.72
CA ASP A 116 15.73 2.84 -25.29
C ASP A 116 15.36 2.96 -23.80
N GLY A 117 15.80 4.03 -23.13
CA GLY A 117 15.69 4.18 -21.68
C GLY A 117 16.78 3.43 -20.89
N GLY A 118 17.70 2.76 -21.57
CA GLY A 118 18.88 2.15 -20.95
C GLY A 118 19.95 3.19 -20.61
N LEU A 119 20.58 3.04 -19.44
CA LEU A 119 21.83 3.75 -19.14
C LEU A 119 22.96 3.19 -20.02
N PRO A 120 23.87 4.02 -20.54
CA PRO A 120 25.09 3.54 -21.17
C PRO A 120 25.84 2.59 -20.23
N PRO A 121 26.50 1.54 -20.74
CA PRO A 121 27.31 0.68 -19.89
C PRO A 121 28.34 1.51 -19.13
N LEU A 122 28.50 1.22 -17.84
CA LEU A 122 29.55 1.85 -17.03
C LEU A 122 30.91 1.54 -17.67
N PRO A 123 31.86 2.50 -17.67
CA PRO A 123 33.21 2.22 -18.12
C PRO A 123 33.80 1.05 -17.32
N GLU A 124 34.48 0.13 -18.00
CA GLU A 124 35.31 -0.88 -17.37
C GLU A 124 36.28 -0.20 -16.38
N PRO A 125 36.50 -0.74 -15.16
CA PRO A 125 37.47 -0.18 -14.22
C PRO A 125 38.86 -0.10 -14.87
N GLY A 126 39.27 1.11 -15.29
CA GLY A 126 40.55 1.37 -15.97
C GLY A 126 40.45 2.00 -17.35
N ALA A 127 39.26 2.17 -17.93
CA ALA A 127 39.07 2.93 -19.15
C ALA A 127 39.28 4.44 -18.88
N ARG A 128 40.49 4.96 -19.16
CA ARG A 128 40.76 6.40 -19.18
C ARG A 128 39.82 7.05 -20.20
N GLY A 129 38.91 7.89 -19.71
CA GLY A 129 37.98 8.67 -20.54
C GLY A 129 38.70 9.38 -21.68
N GLY A 130 38.33 9.01 -22.91
CA GLY A 130 38.78 9.68 -24.12
C GLY A 130 37.85 10.83 -24.44
N ARG A 131 38.39 12.05 -24.29
CA ARG A 131 38.00 13.38 -24.79
C ARG A 131 36.60 13.57 -25.36
#